data_AF-A0A3R6AYN4-F1
#
_entry.id   AF-A0A3R6AYN4-F1
#
_cell.length_a   1.000
_cell.length_b   1.000
_cell.length_c   1.000
_cell.angle_alpha   90.00
_cell.angle_beta   90.00
_cell.angle_gamma   90.00
#
_symmetry.space_group_name_H-M   'P 1'
#
loop_
_entity.id
_entity.type
_entity.pdbx_description
1 polymer ?
#
loop_
_entity_poly.entity_id
_entity_poly.type
_entity_poly.pdbx_seq_one_letter_code
_entity_poly.pdbx_strand_id
1 'polypeptide(L)'
;MKCRVAVFLIIGWGVLSLIGYLKKDGIYKNYSIDVKKTPYFVLVLDGIHDKIYPWSKELPDLLPDGTKPQNQESVIASTETTDEENVAGQTETVMQDTETAAAKPKKFIQVDDSYFDDAVFIGDSRTVGLHDYGGLDHSDFFATVGMNIYDLWKDAFCEVNGKKVTLEEALKAKQYKKVYFQIGINEMGRGTLDGFMNEYQNAVEKFKTLQPDAVIYVQAIMHVTQKKSDSDPIFNNPGIDARNQRIQQLADGVRVFYIDVNEVVCDDQGGLKQELTFDNLHLYGSKYNIWVDFLKTKGIGTE
;
A
#
# COMPACT_ATOMS: atom_id res chain seq x y z
N MET A 1 -1.19 -41.52 4.82
CA MET A 1 -0.82 -40.11 4.52
C MET A 1 -1.76 -39.19 5.31
N LYS A 2 -1.23 -38.23 6.10
CA LYS A 2 -2.00 -37.51 7.14
C LYS A 2 -2.28 -36.01 6.85
N CYS A 3 -2.17 -35.55 5.61
CA CYS A 3 -2.53 -34.17 5.27
C CYS A 3 -3.37 -34.11 4.00
N ARG A 4 -4.70 -33.92 4.14
CA ARG A 4 -5.63 -33.81 3.01
C ARG A 4 -5.34 -32.56 2.17
N VAL A 5 -4.93 -31.46 2.83
CA VAL A 5 -4.53 -30.20 2.19
C VAL A 5 -3.32 -30.40 1.27
N ALA A 6 -2.28 -31.13 1.72
CA ALA A 6 -1.12 -31.42 0.88
C ALA A 6 -1.49 -32.21 -0.39
N VAL A 7 -2.45 -33.14 -0.30
CA VAL A 7 -2.97 -33.86 -1.47
C VAL A 7 -3.67 -32.92 -2.45
N PHE A 8 -4.51 -31.98 -1.95
CA PHE A 8 -5.15 -30.98 -2.80
C PHE A 8 -4.15 -30.01 -3.45
N LEU A 9 -3.10 -29.59 -2.74
CA LEU A 9 -2.04 -28.73 -3.29
C LEU A 9 -1.25 -29.44 -4.39
N ILE A 10 -0.88 -30.71 -4.20
CA ILE A 10 -0.17 -31.51 -5.21
C ILE A 10 -1.06 -31.73 -6.44
N ILE A 11 -2.35 -32.01 -6.26
CA ILE A 11 -3.32 -32.15 -7.37
C ILE A 11 -3.46 -30.82 -8.11
N GLY A 12 -3.61 -29.70 -7.38
CA GLY A 12 -3.70 -28.36 -7.97
C GLY A 12 -2.47 -27.98 -8.79
N TRP A 13 -1.27 -28.25 -8.27
CA TRP A 13 0.00 -28.07 -9.01
C TRP A 13 0.07 -28.93 -10.27
N GLY A 14 -0.36 -30.19 -10.21
CA GLY A 14 -0.43 -31.07 -11.38
C GLY A 14 -1.41 -30.56 -12.44
N VAL A 15 -2.60 -30.12 -12.03
CA VAL A 15 -3.63 -29.56 -12.93
C VAL A 15 -3.15 -28.26 -13.58
N LEU A 16 -2.60 -27.31 -12.82
CA LEU A 16 -2.07 -26.05 -13.36
C LEU A 16 -0.88 -26.28 -14.30
N SER A 17 0.00 -27.23 -13.99
CA SER A 17 1.12 -27.59 -14.86
C SER A 17 0.65 -28.22 -16.17
N LEU A 18 -0.38 -29.07 -16.12
CA LEU A 18 -1.00 -29.66 -17.31
C LEU A 18 -1.68 -28.59 -18.17
N ILE A 19 -2.42 -27.65 -17.55
CA ILE A 19 -3.05 -26.52 -18.25
C ILE A 19 -2.00 -25.65 -18.94
N GLY A 20 -0.95 -25.24 -18.21
CA GLY A 20 0.16 -24.46 -18.76
C GLY A 20 0.85 -25.17 -19.93
N TYR A 21 1.12 -26.47 -19.80
CA TYR A 21 1.70 -27.29 -20.88
C TYR A 21 0.80 -27.36 -22.12
N LEU A 22 -0.50 -27.62 -21.95
CA LEU A 22 -1.47 -27.71 -23.06
C LEU A 22 -1.74 -26.34 -23.75
N LYS A 23 -1.47 -25.24 -23.06
CA LYS A 23 -1.72 -23.87 -23.55
C LYS A 23 -0.45 -23.11 -23.97
N LYS A 24 0.74 -23.71 -23.77
CA LYS A 24 2.05 -23.09 -24.05
C LYS A 24 2.22 -22.59 -25.49
N ASP A 25 1.64 -23.29 -26.48
CA ASP A 25 1.74 -22.91 -27.90
C ASP A 25 0.57 -22.03 -28.38
N GLY A 26 -0.37 -21.71 -27.48
CA GLY A 26 -1.57 -20.91 -27.75
C GLY A 26 -1.55 -19.58 -27.00
N ILE A 27 -2.46 -19.40 -26.03
CA ILE A 27 -2.57 -18.16 -25.23
C ILE A 27 -1.28 -17.80 -24.47
N TYR A 28 -0.41 -18.77 -24.18
CA TYR A 28 0.86 -18.54 -23.49
C TYR A 28 2.09 -18.54 -24.43
N LYS A 29 1.88 -18.52 -25.76
CA LYS A 29 2.97 -18.60 -26.76
C LYS A 29 4.04 -17.52 -26.65
N ASN A 30 3.67 -16.35 -26.14
CA ASN A 30 4.56 -15.20 -26.00
C ASN A 30 5.19 -15.11 -24.59
N TYR A 31 4.91 -16.06 -23.70
CA TYR A 31 5.57 -16.17 -22.39
C TYR A 31 6.80 -17.07 -22.53
N SER A 32 7.99 -16.47 -22.39
CA SER A 32 9.25 -17.20 -22.46
C SER A 32 9.55 -17.95 -21.16
N ILE A 33 9.79 -19.26 -21.24
CA ILE A 33 10.17 -20.09 -20.09
C ILE A 33 11.44 -20.91 -20.36
N ASP A 34 12.36 -20.92 -19.39
CA ASP A 34 13.41 -21.94 -19.34
C ASP A 34 12.78 -23.25 -18.83
N VAL A 35 12.43 -24.14 -19.76
CA VAL A 35 11.85 -25.45 -19.48
C VAL A 35 12.69 -26.37 -18.58
N LYS A 36 13.93 -26.01 -18.24
CA LYS A 36 14.75 -26.73 -17.25
C LYS A 36 14.64 -26.17 -15.83
N LYS A 37 14.08 -24.96 -15.65
CA LYS A 37 14.03 -24.24 -14.36
C LYS A 37 12.63 -23.80 -13.96
N THR A 38 11.75 -23.56 -14.91
CA THR A 38 10.42 -22.97 -14.69
C THR A 38 9.32 -24.01 -14.96
N PRO A 39 8.57 -24.45 -13.92
CA PRO A 39 7.44 -25.35 -14.10
C PRO A 39 6.31 -24.72 -14.90
N TYR A 40 5.58 -25.52 -15.69
CA TYR A 40 4.52 -25.03 -16.57
C TYR A 40 3.35 -24.32 -15.86
N PHE A 41 3.13 -24.52 -14.55
CA PHE A 41 2.11 -23.76 -13.83
C PHE A 41 2.42 -22.26 -13.76
N VAL A 42 3.69 -21.87 -13.89
CA VAL A 42 4.11 -20.46 -13.87
C VAL A 42 3.53 -19.69 -15.06
N LEU A 43 3.41 -20.32 -16.25
CA LEU A 43 2.70 -19.72 -17.39
C LEU A 43 1.26 -19.32 -17.06
N VAL A 44 0.59 -20.11 -16.22
CA VAL A 44 -0.79 -19.83 -15.79
C VAL A 44 -0.83 -18.69 -14.78
N LEU A 45 0.18 -18.58 -13.91
CA LEU A 45 0.29 -17.49 -12.93
C LEU A 45 0.67 -16.15 -13.60
N ASP A 46 1.66 -16.15 -14.50
CA ASP A 46 2.05 -14.98 -15.29
C ASP A 46 0.89 -14.53 -16.20
N GLY A 47 0.17 -15.49 -16.80
CA GLY A 47 -1.07 -15.23 -17.52
C GLY A 47 -2.13 -14.57 -16.63
N ILE A 48 -2.39 -15.09 -15.42
CA ILE A 48 -3.35 -14.50 -14.47
C ILE A 48 -2.93 -13.07 -14.07
N HIS A 49 -1.64 -12.83 -13.82
CA HIS A 49 -1.09 -11.50 -13.55
C HIS A 49 -1.43 -10.51 -14.69
N ASP A 50 -1.26 -10.95 -15.94
CA ASP A 50 -1.56 -10.15 -17.14
C ASP A 50 -3.04 -10.25 -17.58
N LYS A 51 -3.94 -10.83 -16.75
CA LYS A 51 -5.39 -11.03 -16.99
C LYS A 51 -5.73 -11.99 -18.16
N ILE A 52 -4.80 -12.82 -18.58
CA ILE A 52 -4.93 -13.89 -19.59
C ILE A 52 -5.18 -15.25 -18.90
N TYR A 53 -6.46 -15.60 -18.76
CA TYR A 53 -6.90 -16.85 -18.13
C TYR A 53 -6.86 -18.04 -19.10
N PRO A 54 -6.79 -19.30 -18.61
CA PRO A 54 -6.82 -20.51 -19.44
C PRO A 54 -8.00 -20.65 -20.42
N TRP A 55 -9.10 -19.94 -20.13
CA TRP A 55 -10.34 -19.88 -20.90
C TRP A 55 -10.56 -18.56 -21.65
N SER A 56 -9.60 -17.62 -21.61
CA SER A 56 -9.62 -16.42 -22.46
C SER A 56 -9.64 -16.84 -23.93
N LYS A 57 -10.54 -16.23 -24.73
CA LYS A 57 -10.74 -16.58 -26.14
C LYS A 57 -9.85 -15.79 -27.10
N GLU A 58 -9.35 -14.64 -26.66
CA GLU A 58 -8.58 -13.68 -27.44
C GLU A 58 -7.36 -13.24 -26.61
N LEU A 59 -6.23 -12.97 -27.28
CA LEU A 59 -5.12 -12.25 -26.66
C LEU A 59 -5.46 -10.75 -26.71
N PRO A 60 -5.18 -9.97 -25.65
CA PRO A 60 -5.10 -8.51 -25.78
C PRO A 60 -4.03 -8.15 -26.81
N ASP A 61 -4.19 -7.02 -27.51
CA ASP A 61 -3.29 -6.59 -28.59
C ASP A 61 -1.83 -6.49 -28.12
N LEU A 62 -1.03 -7.50 -28.48
CA LEU A 62 0.42 -7.48 -28.32
C LEU A 62 1.05 -6.86 -29.57
N LEU A 63 2.05 -6.00 -29.36
CA LEU A 63 2.78 -5.37 -30.44
C LEU A 63 3.45 -6.42 -31.35
N PRO A 64 3.54 -6.18 -32.67
CA PRO A 64 3.86 -7.21 -33.66
C PRO A 64 5.28 -7.80 -33.62
N ASP A 65 6.16 -7.36 -32.72
CA ASP A 65 7.49 -7.97 -32.50
C ASP A 65 7.59 -8.83 -31.22
N GLY A 66 6.55 -8.87 -30.39
CA GLY A 66 6.52 -9.62 -29.12
C GLY A 66 7.04 -8.87 -27.88
N THR A 67 7.43 -7.60 -28.01
CA THR A 67 7.90 -6.76 -26.89
C THR A 67 6.74 -6.02 -26.22
N LYS A 68 6.83 -5.79 -24.90
CA LYS A 68 5.86 -5.00 -24.13
C LYS A 68 5.85 -3.53 -24.60
N PRO A 69 4.69 -2.82 -24.61
CA PRO A 69 4.65 -1.39 -24.85
C PRO A 69 5.50 -0.64 -23.81
N GLN A 70 6.48 0.12 -24.29
CA GLN A 70 7.34 0.95 -23.45
C GLN A 70 6.80 2.38 -23.48
N ASN A 71 6.15 2.83 -22.40
CA ASN A 71 5.74 4.22 -22.28
C ASN A 71 6.99 5.11 -22.09
N GLN A 72 7.38 5.78 -23.16
CA GLN A 72 8.29 6.93 -23.11
C GLN A 72 7.48 8.19 -22.85
N GLU A 73 7.87 8.96 -21.82
CA GLU A 73 7.74 10.42 -21.86
C GLU A 73 8.82 11.03 -20.97
N SER A 74 9.94 11.42 -21.59
CA SER A 74 11.08 12.08 -20.93
C SER A 74 11.90 12.94 -21.90
N VAL A 75 11.25 13.94 -22.48
CA VAL A 75 11.84 15.13 -23.16
C VAL A 75 10.83 16.25 -22.86
N ILE A 76 11.17 17.44 -22.35
CA ILE A 76 12.10 18.43 -22.90
C ILE A 76 12.77 19.22 -21.76
N ALA A 77 14.02 19.64 -21.99
CA ALA A 77 14.69 20.67 -21.21
C ALA A 77 15.04 21.88 -22.10
N SER A 78 15.25 23.03 -21.45
CA SER A 78 15.97 24.21 -21.94
C SER A 78 15.23 25.24 -22.83
N THR A 79 14.86 26.36 -22.22
CA THR A 79 15.17 27.71 -22.74
C THR A 79 15.31 28.73 -21.59
N GLU A 80 16.33 29.58 -21.65
CA GLU A 80 16.63 30.67 -20.70
C GLU A 80 16.35 32.06 -21.31
N THR A 81 16.07 33.08 -20.48
CA THR A 81 16.25 34.55 -20.72
C THR A 81 15.43 35.18 -21.87
N THR A 82 14.95 36.43 -21.90
CA THR A 82 14.91 37.66 -21.04
C THR A 82 13.69 38.52 -21.51
N ASP A 83 13.24 39.67 -20.98
CA ASP A 83 13.72 40.64 -19.95
C ASP A 83 12.52 41.46 -19.32
N GLU A 84 12.84 42.61 -18.71
CA GLU A 84 12.06 43.77 -18.16
C GLU A 84 10.80 44.25 -18.94
N GLU A 85 9.83 45.06 -18.43
CA GLU A 85 9.89 46.16 -17.44
C GLU A 85 8.51 46.55 -16.80
N ASN A 86 8.55 47.24 -15.64
CA ASN A 86 7.57 48.13 -14.97
C ASN A 86 6.08 48.26 -15.39
N VAL A 87 5.16 48.26 -14.39
CA VAL A 87 4.31 49.41 -13.97
C VAL A 87 3.86 49.24 -12.50
N ALA A 88 3.91 50.31 -11.70
CA ALA A 88 3.45 50.35 -10.31
C ALA A 88 1.93 50.59 -10.17
N GLY A 89 1.28 49.96 -9.18
CA GLY A 89 -0.11 50.21 -8.81
C GLY A 89 -0.36 49.82 -7.35
N GLN A 90 -0.79 50.77 -6.52
CA GLN A 90 -1.06 50.57 -5.09
C GLN A 90 -2.31 49.71 -4.88
N THR A 91 -2.28 48.81 -3.89
CA THR A 91 -3.48 48.29 -3.23
C THR A 91 -3.22 48.07 -1.75
N GLU A 92 -4.23 48.38 -0.94
CA GLU A 92 -4.10 48.55 0.51
C GLU A 92 -3.99 47.20 1.23
N THR A 93 -3.03 47.10 2.16
CA THR A 93 -2.93 45.98 3.10
C THR A 93 -4.06 46.03 4.13
N VAL A 94 -5.16 45.36 3.84
CA VAL A 94 -6.09 44.90 4.88
C VAL A 94 -5.47 43.69 5.56
N MET A 95 -4.70 43.93 6.63
CA MET A 95 -4.22 42.89 7.52
C MET A 95 -5.42 42.31 8.28
N GLN A 96 -5.96 41.20 7.78
CA GLN A 96 -6.90 40.38 8.53
C GLN A 96 -6.09 39.41 9.40
N ASP A 97 -5.74 39.86 10.60
CA ASP A 97 -5.14 39.03 11.65
C ASP A 97 -6.09 37.88 12.02
N THR A 98 -5.95 36.76 11.31
CA THR A 98 -6.49 35.48 11.75
C THR A 98 -5.38 34.79 12.54
N GLU A 99 -5.17 35.25 13.78
CA GLU A 99 -4.27 34.64 14.74
C GLU A 99 -4.76 33.21 15.03
N THR A 100 -4.33 32.28 14.19
CA THR A 100 -4.66 30.88 14.28
C THR A 100 -3.85 30.33 15.43
N ALA A 101 -4.43 30.35 16.63
CA ALA A 101 -3.81 29.83 17.85
C ALA A 101 -3.27 28.43 17.58
N ALA A 102 -1.94 28.28 17.56
CA ALA A 102 -1.29 27.05 17.18
C ALA A 102 -1.76 25.91 18.10
N ALA A 103 -2.51 24.97 17.52
CA ALA A 103 -3.09 23.86 18.26
C ALA A 103 -1.96 23.03 18.92
N LYS A 104 -2.15 22.68 20.19
CA LYS A 104 -1.13 21.99 20.97
C LYS A 104 -1.00 20.52 20.52
N PRO A 105 0.22 19.95 20.50
CA PRO A 105 0.38 18.53 20.22
C PRO A 105 -0.39 17.66 21.21
N LYS A 106 -1.20 16.74 20.69
CA LYS A 106 -1.97 15.77 21.46
C LYS A 106 -1.08 14.59 21.86
N LYS A 107 -1.51 13.82 22.85
CA LYS A 107 -0.81 12.64 23.35
C LYS A 107 -1.62 11.38 23.10
N PHE A 108 -0.93 10.28 22.85
CA PHE A 108 -1.54 8.96 22.79
C PHE A 108 -2.09 8.53 24.14
N ILE A 109 -3.21 7.81 24.12
CA ILE A 109 -3.92 7.21 25.23
C ILE A 109 -4.26 5.75 24.92
N GLN A 110 -4.42 4.95 25.98
CA GLN A 110 -4.96 3.60 25.86
C GLN A 110 -6.47 3.67 25.56
N VAL A 111 -6.93 2.84 24.63
CA VAL A 111 -8.34 2.73 24.22
C VAL A 111 -8.78 1.26 24.10
N ASP A 112 -10.08 1.02 24.05
CA ASP A 112 -10.68 -0.28 23.73
C ASP A 112 -11.08 -0.37 22.24
N ASP A 113 -11.67 -1.51 21.84
CA ASP A 113 -12.07 -1.78 20.46
C ASP A 113 -13.06 -0.75 19.89
N SER A 114 -13.98 -0.21 20.69
CA SER A 114 -14.98 0.76 20.21
C SER A 114 -14.37 2.06 19.66
N TYR A 115 -13.11 2.33 19.97
CA TYR A 115 -12.37 3.44 19.39
C TYR A 115 -12.27 3.36 17.86
N PHE A 116 -12.36 2.17 17.26
CA PHE A 116 -12.24 1.98 15.81
C PHE A 116 -13.60 1.93 15.07
N ASP A 117 -14.73 2.12 15.74
CA ASP A 117 -16.09 2.07 15.13
C ASP A 117 -16.33 3.15 14.03
N ASP A 118 -15.60 4.26 14.12
CA ASP A 118 -15.64 5.38 13.16
C ASP A 118 -14.33 5.51 12.35
N ALA A 119 -13.56 4.42 12.30
CA ALA A 119 -12.26 4.36 11.63
C ALA A 119 -12.34 3.72 10.23
N VAL A 120 -11.42 4.15 9.36
CA VAL A 120 -11.11 3.49 8.09
C VAL A 120 -9.63 3.13 8.03
N PHE A 121 -9.34 1.89 7.63
CA PHE A 121 -8.00 1.38 7.37
C PHE A 121 -7.74 1.31 5.87
N ILE A 122 -6.68 1.97 5.40
CA ILE A 122 -6.33 2.08 3.99
C ILE A 122 -4.94 1.48 3.78
N GLY A 123 -4.78 0.52 2.87
CA GLY A 123 -3.46 -0.07 2.65
C GLY A 123 -3.33 -1.25 1.68
N ASP A 124 -2.25 -2.00 1.88
CA ASP A 124 -1.80 -3.13 1.05
C ASP A 124 -2.14 -4.51 1.65
N SER A 125 -1.47 -5.57 1.20
CA SER A 125 -1.62 -6.95 1.70
C SER A 125 -1.52 -7.10 3.22
N ARG A 126 -0.74 -6.26 3.90
CA ARG A 126 -0.63 -6.29 5.36
C ARG A 126 -1.87 -5.71 6.03
N THR A 127 -2.49 -4.71 5.41
CA THR A 127 -3.78 -4.16 5.87
C THR A 127 -4.93 -5.11 5.55
N VAL A 128 -4.86 -5.89 4.45
CA VAL A 128 -5.78 -7.03 4.20
C VAL A 128 -5.64 -8.08 5.30
N GLY A 129 -4.43 -8.43 5.74
CA GLY A 129 -4.25 -9.34 6.87
C GLY A 129 -4.77 -8.76 8.20
N LEU A 130 -4.71 -7.45 8.40
CA LEU A 130 -5.28 -6.78 9.58
C LEU A 130 -6.82 -6.84 9.56
N HIS A 131 -7.45 -6.70 8.39
CA HIS A 131 -8.88 -6.97 8.21
C HIS A 131 -9.20 -8.43 8.53
N ASP A 132 -8.59 -9.37 7.81
CA ASP A 132 -8.95 -10.80 7.83
C ASP A 132 -8.68 -11.50 9.19
N TYR A 133 -7.76 -10.96 10.01
CA TYR A 133 -7.30 -11.60 11.24
C TYR A 133 -7.21 -10.68 12.47
N GLY A 134 -7.48 -9.38 12.34
CA GLY A 134 -7.44 -8.43 13.46
C GLY A 134 -8.68 -8.45 14.34
N GLY A 135 -9.84 -8.88 13.81
CA GLY A 135 -11.11 -8.87 14.56
C GLY A 135 -11.72 -7.47 14.74
N LEU A 136 -11.35 -6.51 13.88
CA LEU A 136 -11.87 -5.15 13.85
C LEU A 136 -13.05 -5.04 12.85
N ASP A 137 -13.98 -6.01 12.87
CA ASP A 137 -15.08 -6.15 11.90
C ASP A 137 -16.10 -4.98 11.92
N HIS A 138 -15.95 -4.06 12.88
CA HIS A 138 -16.75 -2.85 13.07
C HIS A 138 -16.11 -1.60 12.42
N SER A 139 -14.86 -1.70 11.94
CA SER A 139 -14.18 -0.67 11.15
C SER A 139 -14.29 -0.94 9.65
N ASP A 140 -14.18 0.10 8.82
CA ASP A 140 -14.09 -0.10 7.37
C ASP A 140 -12.65 -0.35 6.91
N PHE A 141 -12.47 -1.27 5.96
CA PHE A 141 -11.17 -1.59 5.38
C PHE A 141 -11.18 -1.40 3.86
N PHE A 142 -10.32 -0.51 3.39
CA PHE A 142 -10.05 -0.26 1.97
C PHE A 142 -8.61 -0.69 1.68
N ALA A 143 -8.41 -1.99 1.45
CA ALA A 143 -7.10 -2.55 1.16
C ALA A 143 -7.16 -3.65 0.09
N THR A 144 -6.08 -3.82 -0.66
CA THR A 144 -5.89 -4.99 -1.55
C THR A 144 -4.42 -5.43 -1.56
N VAL A 145 -4.18 -6.71 -1.87
CA VAL A 145 -2.86 -7.34 -1.80
C VAL A 145 -1.78 -6.57 -2.58
N GLY A 146 -2.09 -6.09 -3.79
CA GLY A 146 -1.15 -5.37 -4.65
C GLY A 146 -1.25 -3.84 -4.58
N MET A 147 -1.98 -3.28 -3.61
CA MET A 147 -2.20 -1.83 -3.54
C MET A 147 -0.89 -1.07 -3.41
N ASN A 148 -0.77 0.03 -4.14
CA ASN A 148 0.39 0.91 -4.12
C ASN A 148 -0.04 2.37 -4.37
N ILE A 149 0.78 3.31 -3.92
CA ILE A 149 0.49 4.75 -3.87
C ILE A 149 0.17 5.34 -5.24
N TYR A 150 0.80 4.83 -6.30
CA TYR A 150 0.63 5.33 -7.67
C TYR A 150 -0.74 4.97 -8.26
N ASP A 151 -1.40 3.95 -7.73
CA ASP A 151 -2.68 3.43 -8.23
C ASP A 151 -3.83 3.66 -7.23
N LEU A 152 -3.52 4.08 -5.99
CA LEU A 152 -4.43 4.34 -4.85
C LEU A 152 -5.66 5.19 -5.17
N TRP A 153 -5.54 6.16 -6.09
CA TRP A 153 -6.64 7.05 -6.47
C TRP A 153 -7.27 6.71 -7.84
N LYS A 154 -6.72 5.71 -8.55
CA LYS A 154 -7.12 5.32 -9.91
C LYS A 154 -7.98 4.08 -9.91
N ASP A 155 -7.61 3.10 -9.08
CA ASP A 155 -8.29 1.80 -9.06
C ASP A 155 -9.62 1.84 -8.30
N ALA A 156 -10.63 1.18 -8.86
CA ALA A 156 -11.89 0.92 -8.17
C ALA A 156 -11.78 -0.35 -7.31
N PHE A 157 -11.26 -0.18 -6.09
CA PHE A 157 -10.98 -1.29 -5.17
C PHE A 157 -11.77 -1.26 -3.86
N CYS A 158 -12.36 -0.11 -3.50
CA CYS A 158 -13.19 0.03 -2.31
C CYS A 158 -14.58 -0.53 -2.60
N GLU A 159 -15.19 -1.24 -1.65
CA GLU A 159 -16.59 -1.68 -1.77
C GLU A 159 -17.50 -0.80 -0.92
N VAL A 160 -18.49 -0.17 -1.56
CA VAL A 160 -19.50 0.66 -0.89
C VAL A 160 -20.88 0.26 -1.43
N ASN A 161 -21.77 -0.17 -0.53
CA ASN A 161 -23.12 -0.63 -0.87
C ASN A 161 -23.15 -1.71 -1.97
N GLY A 162 -22.21 -2.67 -1.93
CA GLY A 162 -22.09 -3.75 -2.91
C GLY A 162 -21.60 -3.33 -4.29
N LYS A 163 -21.00 -2.13 -4.43
CA LYS A 163 -20.37 -1.64 -5.66
C LYS A 163 -18.90 -1.36 -5.42
N LYS A 164 -18.06 -1.76 -6.39
CA LYS A 164 -16.67 -1.29 -6.44
C LYS A 164 -16.61 0.16 -6.90
N VAL A 165 -15.89 0.97 -6.14
CA VAL A 165 -15.67 2.41 -6.35
C VAL A 165 -14.22 2.76 -6.06
N THR A 166 -13.77 3.93 -6.49
CA THR A 166 -12.46 4.47 -6.13
C THR A 166 -12.40 4.86 -4.65
N LEU A 167 -11.18 5.00 -4.10
CA LEU A 167 -11.00 5.49 -2.73
C LEU A 167 -11.57 6.90 -2.52
N GLU A 168 -11.52 7.76 -3.54
CA GLU A 168 -12.09 9.10 -3.45
C GLU A 168 -13.62 9.07 -3.33
N GLU A 169 -14.28 8.21 -4.11
CA GLU A 169 -15.73 8.02 -4.02
C GLU A 169 -16.14 7.41 -2.68
N ALA A 170 -15.38 6.43 -2.17
CA ALA A 170 -15.64 5.81 -0.88
C ALA A 170 -15.50 6.80 0.29
N LEU A 171 -14.43 7.60 0.31
CA LEU A 171 -14.24 8.66 1.32
C LEU A 171 -15.22 9.84 1.16
N LYS A 172 -15.85 10.03 -0.01
CA LYS A 172 -16.99 10.96 -0.15
C LYS A 172 -18.30 10.36 0.35
N ALA A 173 -18.47 9.04 0.30
CA ALA A 173 -19.69 8.35 0.68
C ALA A 173 -19.86 8.18 2.21
N LYS A 174 -18.76 8.09 2.97
CA LYS A 174 -18.77 8.01 4.45
C LYS A 174 -17.71 8.93 5.04
N GLN A 175 -18.07 9.58 6.15
CA GLN A 175 -17.15 10.38 6.96
C GLN A 175 -16.69 9.57 8.17
N TYR A 176 -15.39 9.65 8.45
CA TYR A 176 -14.67 8.94 9.49
C TYR A 176 -14.06 9.96 10.45
N LYS A 177 -13.83 9.58 11.71
CA LYS A 177 -13.03 10.41 12.63
C LYS A 177 -11.57 9.97 12.68
N LYS A 178 -11.25 8.81 12.10
CA LYS A 178 -9.92 8.18 12.18
C LYS A 178 -9.58 7.55 10.83
N VAL A 179 -8.45 7.92 10.24
CA VAL A 179 -7.92 7.33 9.00
C VAL A 179 -6.58 6.69 9.34
N TYR A 180 -6.48 5.37 9.20
CA TYR A 180 -5.23 4.62 9.39
C TYR A 180 -4.65 4.25 8.02
N PHE A 181 -3.43 4.69 7.73
CA PHE A 181 -2.84 4.56 6.40
C PHE A 181 -1.50 3.83 6.43
N GLN A 182 -1.43 2.64 5.82
CA GLN A 182 -0.19 1.87 5.67
C GLN A 182 0.00 1.43 4.21
N ILE A 183 0.91 2.11 3.51
CA ILE A 183 1.39 1.77 2.15
C ILE A 183 2.90 2.06 2.10
N GLY A 184 3.65 1.32 1.30
CA GLY A 184 5.05 1.63 1.00
C GLY A 184 5.95 0.41 0.73
N ILE A 185 5.48 -0.81 1.02
CA ILE A 185 6.26 -2.04 0.78
C ILE A 185 6.32 -2.41 -0.71
N ASN A 186 5.25 -2.17 -1.48
CA ASN A 186 5.19 -2.50 -2.90
C ASN A 186 6.03 -1.53 -3.75
N GLU A 187 6.21 -0.30 -3.26
CA GLU A 187 7.01 0.78 -3.81
C GLU A 187 8.50 0.62 -3.53
N MET A 188 8.89 -0.38 -2.75
CA MET A 188 10.28 -0.85 -2.72
C MET A 188 10.73 -1.34 -4.11
N GLY A 189 9.81 -1.94 -4.88
CA GLY A 189 10.05 -2.43 -6.24
C GLY A 189 9.58 -1.52 -7.38
N ARG A 190 9.05 -0.33 -7.09
CA ARG A 190 8.46 0.58 -8.09
C ARG A 190 8.68 2.05 -7.71
N GLY A 191 9.26 2.82 -8.63
CA GLY A 191 9.50 4.25 -8.48
C GLY A 191 10.76 4.60 -7.68
N THR A 192 10.90 5.88 -7.33
CA THR A 192 11.99 6.40 -6.49
C THR A 192 11.47 6.76 -5.11
N LEU A 193 12.36 6.94 -4.12
CA LEU A 193 11.98 7.42 -2.79
C LEU A 193 11.27 8.78 -2.84
N ASP A 194 11.73 9.70 -3.70
CA ASP A 194 11.08 11.01 -3.90
C ASP A 194 9.71 10.89 -4.58
N GLY A 195 9.60 10.06 -5.62
CA GLY A 195 8.32 9.82 -6.29
C GLY A 195 7.31 9.14 -5.38
N PHE A 196 7.74 8.21 -4.53
CA PHE A 196 6.91 7.61 -3.48
C PHE A 196 6.41 8.69 -2.50
N MET A 197 7.32 9.51 -1.97
CA MET A 197 6.95 10.52 -0.97
C MET A 197 6.08 11.65 -1.52
N ASN A 198 6.24 12.03 -2.79
CA ASN A 198 5.34 12.98 -3.47
C ASN A 198 3.89 12.46 -3.46
N GLU A 199 3.68 11.22 -3.92
CA GLU A 199 2.33 10.63 -3.94
C GLU A 199 1.80 10.34 -2.54
N TYR A 200 2.66 9.97 -1.58
CA TYR A 200 2.27 9.75 -0.18
C TYR A 200 1.82 11.06 0.49
N GLN A 201 2.56 12.15 0.28
CA GLN A 201 2.17 13.49 0.74
C GLN A 201 0.85 13.94 0.12
N ASN A 202 0.70 13.79 -1.20
CA ASN A 202 -0.54 14.09 -1.90
C ASN A 202 -1.74 13.27 -1.37
N ALA A 203 -1.53 12.00 -1.02
CA ALA A 203 -2.56 11.17 -0.40
C ALA A 203 -2.96 11.69 1.00
N VAL A 204 -2.00 12.06 1.86
CA VAL A 204 -2.27 12.62 3.19
C VAL A 204 -3.03 13.94 3.12
N GLU A 205 -2.64 14.87 2.22
CA GLU A 205 -3.39 16.11 2.02
C GLU A 205 -4.79 15.86 1.45
N LYS A 206 -4.95 14.88 0.55
CA LYS A 206 -6.26 14.50 0.03
C LYS A 206 -7.15 13.85 1.10
N PHE A 207 -6.59 13.08 2.03
CA PHE A 207 -7.32 12.64 3.23
C PHE A 207 -7.75 13.83 4.09
N LYS A 208 -6.87 14.83 4.30
CA LYS A 208 -7.24 16.05 5.03
C LYS A 208 -8.41 16.81 4.39
N THR A 209 -8.49 16.82 3.06
CA THR A 209 -9.59 17.44 2.31
C THR A 209 -10.88 16.62 2.32
N LEU A 210 -10.79 15.30 2.11
CA LEU A 210 -11.97 14.42 2.02
C LEU A 210 -12.56 14.05 3.39
N GLN A 211 -11.77 14.16 4.46
CA GLN A 211 -12.13 13.79 5.83
C GLN A 211 -11.73 14.94 6.79
N PRO A 212 -12.37 16.12 6.70
CA PRO A 212 -11.99 17.35 7.42
C PRO A 212 -11.85 17.19 8.94
N ASP A 213 -12.66 16.33 9.54
CA ASP A 213 -12.66 16.09 11.00
C ASP A 213 -11.72 14.96 11.45
N ALA A 214 -11.12 14.21 10.51
CA ALA A 214 -10.39 13.00 10.86
C ALA A 214 -9.00 13.28 11.42
N VAL A 215 -8.65 12.50 12.46
CA VAL A 215 -7.27 12.21 12.86
C VAL A 215 -6.69 11.22 11.85
N ILE A 216 -5.51 11.51 11.33
CA ILE A 216 -4.83 10.69 10.31
C ILE A 216 -3.61 10.04 10.96
N TYR A 217 -3.60 8.72 11.00
CA TYR A 217 -2.48 7.91 11.47
C TYR A 217 -1.69 7.40 10.25
N VAL A 218 -0.57 8.04 9.96
CA VAL A 218 0.40 7.52 8.98
C VAL A 218 1.23 6.44 9.65
N GLN A 219 1.10 5.20 9.19
CA GLN A 219 1.74 4.05 9.81
C GLN A 219 3.10 3.79 9.16
N ALA A 220 4.08 3.43 9.99
CA ALA A 220 5.34 2.89 9.51
C ALA A 220 5.09 1.67 8.61
N ILE A 221 5.86 1.59 7.53
CA ILE A 221 5.98 0.37 6.74
C ILE A 221 6.62 -0.68 7.64
N MET A 222 5.93 -1.81 7.82
CA MET A 222 6.45 -2.91 8.63
C MET A 222 7.71 -3.50 8.00
N HIS A 223 8.73 -3.71 8.82
CA HIS A 223 10.02 -4.27 8.42
C HIS A 223 9.88 -5.70 7.89
N VAL A 224 10.91 -6.16 7.20
CA VAL A 224 11.10 -7.58 6.88
C VAL A 224 12.05 -8.22 7.90
N THR A 225 12.13 -9.55 7.93
CA THR A 225 13.13 -10.21 8.80
C THR A 225 14.53 -9.83 8.34
N GLN A 226 15.52 -9.84 9.24
CA GLN A 226 16.91 -9.54 8.87
C GLN A 226 17.38 -10.40 7.69
N LYS A 227 17.05 -11.70 7.71
CA LYS A 227 17.33 -12.66 6.63
C LYS A 227 16.81 -12.22 5.26
N LYS A 228 15.62 -11.61 5.20
CA LYS A 228 15.05 -11.07 3.95
C LYS A 228 15.78 -9.79 3.54
N SER A 229 16.02 -8.89 4.49
CA SER A 229 16.77 -7.66 4.27
C SER A 229 18.19 -7.90 3.73
N ASP A 230 18.88 -8.94 4.20
CA ASP A 230 20.25 -9.26 3.79
C ASP A 230 20.33 -9.95 2.41
N SER A 231 19.21 -10.49 1.91
CA SER A 231 19.18 -11.36 0.72
C SER A 231 18.36 -10.81 -0.44
N ASP A 232 17.49 -9.83 -0.21
CA ASP A 232 16.59 -9.27 -1.22
C ASP A 232 16.96 -7.81 -1.56
N PRO A 233 17.40 -7.53 -2.81
CA PRO A 233 17.81 -6.18 -3.21
C PRO A 233 16.63 -5.19 -3.29
N ILE A 234 15.39 -5.67 -3.29
CA ILE A 234 14.17 -4.86 -3.37
C ILE A 234 13.61 -4.68 -1.95
N PHE A 235 13.26 -5.77 -1.28
CA PHE A 235 12.54 -5.73 0.00
C PHE A 235 13.50 -5.83 1.18
N ASN A 236 14.11 -4.71 1.57
CA ASN A 236 15.07 -4.62 2.66
C ASN A 236 14.78 -3.48 3.65
N ASN A 237 15.27 -3.64 4.89
CA ASN A 237 15.00 -2.70 5.99
C ASN A 237 15.61 -1.31 5.75
N PRO A 238 16.86 -1.13 5.24
CA PRO A 238 17.39 0.20 4.95
C PRO A 238 16.53 1.04 4.00
N GLY A 239 15.92 0.42 2.97
CA GLY A 239 14.99 1.12 2.07
C GLY A 239 13.61 1.37 2.69
N ILE A 240 13.21 0.58 3.69
CA ILE A 240 12.01 0.78 4.50
C ILE A 240 12.25 1.93 5.49
N ASP A 241 13.37 1.94 6.22
CA ASP A 241 13.81 3.00 7.13
C ASP A 241 13.83 4.37 6.44
N ALA A 242 14.41 4.44 5.23
CA ALA A 242 14.45 5.67 4.44
C ALA A 242 13.07 6.22 4.04
N ARG A 243 12.05 5.35 3.92
CA ARG A 243 10.65 5.74 3.72
C ARG A 243 10.00 6.13 5.04
N ASN A 244 10.13 5.30 6.07
CA ASN A 244 9.58 5.52 7.42
C ASN A 244 10.03 6.86 8.00
N GLN A 245 11.32 7.22 7.86
CA GLN A 245 11.85 8.52 8.28
C GLN A 245 11.12 9.71 7.60
N ARG A 246 10.75 9.59 6.32
CA ARG A 246 10.05 10.65 5.58
C ARG A 246 8.54 10.64 5.79
N ILE A 247 7.95 9.47 6.08
CA ILE A 247 6.54 9.36 6.51
C ILE A 247 6.39 9.99 7.90
N GLN A 248 7.33 9.75 8.82
CA GLN A 248 7.35 10.34 10.16
C GLN A 248 7.36 11.88 10.13
N GLN A 249 8.08 12.48 9.17
CA GLN A 249 8.13 13.93 8.97
C GLN A 249 6.79 14.56 8.57
N LEU A 250 5.77 13.77 8.22
CA LEU A 250 4.42 14.27 7.91
C LEU A 250 3.56 14.48 9.16
N ALA A 251 3.99 13.97 10.32
CA ALA A 251 3.26 14.10 11.57
C ALA A 251 3.38 15.52 12.15
N ASP A 252 2.23 16.18 12.35
CA ASP A 252 2.13 17.49 13.02
C ASP A 252 1.81 17.36 14.52
N GLY A 253 1.42 16.16 14.99
CA GLY A 253 1.05 15.89 16.38
C GLY A 253 -0.30 16.48 16.79
N VAL A 254 -1.08 17.05 15.87
CA VAL A 254 -2.39 17.68 16.10
C VAL A 254 -3.49 16.93 15.36
N ARG A 255 -3.24 16.63 14.09
CA ARG A 255 -4.13 15.97 13.14
C ARG A 255 -3.47 14.80 12.43
N VAL A 256 -2.18 14.90 12.08
CA VAL A 256 -1.39 13.81 11.51
C VAL A 256 -0.44 13.24 12.57
N PHE A 257 -0.51 11.94 12.80
CA PHE A 257 0.27 11.20 13.78
C PHE A 257 1.02 10.07 13.10
N TYR A 258 2.33 9.97 13.37
CA TYR A 258 3.12 8.79 12.98
C TYR A 258 3.00 7.72 14.07
N ILE A 259 2.73 6.48 13.67
CA ILE A 259 2.73 5.32 14.56
C ILE A 259 3.56 4.19 13.96
N ASP A 260 4.41 3.59 14.80
CA ASP A 260 5.39 2.60 14.35
C ASP A 260 5.15 1.20 14.94
N VAL A 261 4.50 0.32 14.18
CA VAL A 261 4.24 -1.07 14.62
C VAL A 261 5.53 -1.88 14.81
N ASN A 262 6.65 -1.43 14.22
CA ASN A 262 7.95 -2.10 14.38
C ASN A 262 8.40 -2.13 15.85
N GLU A 263 7.94 -1.17 16.68
CA GLU A 263 8.11 -1.14 18.15
C GLU A 263 7.76 -2.49 18.83
N VAL A 264 6.80 -3.25 18.29
CA VAL A 264 6.31 -4.49 18.89
C VAL A 264 6.60 -5.76 18.07
N VAL A 265 6.68 -5.65 16.74
CA VAL A 265 6.92 -6.83 15.86
C VAL A 265 8.39 -7.09 15.55
N CYS A 266 9.30 -6.14 15.76
CA CYS A 266 10.73 -6.34 15.48
C CYS A 266 11.51 -6.96 16.66
N ASP A 267 12.63 -7.60 16.35
CA ASP A 267 13.61 -8.11 17.30
C ASP A 267 14.65 -7.04 17.69
N ASP A 268 15.58 -7.42 18.57
CA ASP A 268 16.65 -6.54 19.06
C ASP A 268 17.66 -6.11 17.96
N GLN A 269 17.55 -6.63 16.74
CA GLN A 269 18.34 -6.21 15.57
C GLN A 269 17.54 -5.30 14.63
N GLY A 270 16.28 -5.01 14.94
CA GLY A 270 15.40 -4.17 14.13
C GLY A 270 14.78 -4.90 12.93
N GLY A 271 14.91 -6.23 12.84
CA GLY A 271 14.22 -7.04 11.84
C GLY A 271 12.88 -7.56 12.36
N LEU A 272 11.91 -7.81 11.47
CA LEU A 272 10.68 -8.52 11.83
C LEU A 272 11.04 -9.87 12.48
N LYS A 273 10.49 -10.15 13.67
CA LYS A 273 10.71 -11.40 14.41
C LYS A 273 10.38 -12.62 13.54
N GLN A 274 11.34 -13.53 13.38
CA GLN A 274 11.23 -14.66 12.46
C GLN A 274 10.07 -15.61 12.81
N GLU A 275 9.71 -15.75 14.09
CA GLU A 275 8.58 -16.56 14.57
C GLU A 275 7.20 -15.95 14.29
N LEU A 276 7.14 -14.70 13.84
CA LEU A 276 5.89 -14.03 13.46
C LEU A 276 5.55 -14.19 11.97
N THR A 277 6.42 -14.77 11.15
CA THR A 277 6.27 -14.83 9.69
C THR A 277 6.79 -16.15 9.08
N PHE A 278 6.22 -16.57 7.93
CA PHE A 278 6.69 -17.72 7.17
C PHE A 278 7.46 -17.34 5.89
N ASP A 279 7.09 -16.22 5.27
CA ASP A 279 7.65 -15.70 4.02
C ASP A 279 8.68 -14.59 4.22
N ASN A 280 8.86 -14.18 5.48
CA ASN A 280 9.75 -13.12 5.96
C ASN A 280 9.24 -11.69 5.69
N LEU A 281 7.96 -11.53 5.35
CA LEU A 281 7.35 -10.28 4.89
C LEU A 281 5.97 -10.01 5.56
N HIS A 282 5.11 -11.03 5.63
CA HIS A 282 3.77 -10.93 6.21
C HIS A 282 3.72 -11.62 7.58
N LEU A 283 2.93 -11.06 8.50
CA LEU A 283 2.59 -11.74 9.75
C LEU A 283 1.75 -13.00 9.47
N TYR A 284 1.93 -14.04 10.28
CA TYR A 284 0.93 -15.10 10.40
C TYR A 284 -0.41 -14.49 10.83
N GLY A 285 -1.52 -14.99 10.28
CA GLY A 285 -2.88 -14.58 10.68
C GLY A 285 -3.07 -14.59 12.20
N SER A 286 -2.59 -15.63 12.88
CA SER A 286 -2.63 -15.80 14.34
C SER A 286 -1.73 -14.84 15.15
N LYS A 287 -1.15 -13.82 14.53
CA LYS A 287 -0.28 -12.80 15.15
C LYS A 287 -0.73 -11.35 14.91
N TYR A 288 -1.80 -11.12 14.14
CA TYR A 288 -2.31 -9.77 13.89
C TYR A 288 -2.84 -9.07 15.15
N ASN A 289 -3.20 -9.82 16.21
CA ASN A 289 -3.54 -9.25 17.50
C ASN A 289 -2.41 -8.36 18.07
N ILE A 290 -1.13 -8.65 17.78
CA ILE A 290 0.00 -7.82 18.23
C ILE A 290 -0.10 -6.40 17.65
N TRP A 291 -0.56 -6.27 16.41
CA TRP A 291 -0.78 -4.96 15.77
C TRP A 291 -2.03 -4.28 16.34
N VAL A 292 -3.13 -5.02 16.57
CA VAL A 292 -4.35 -4.48 17.18
C VAL A 292 -4.10 -3.98 18.61
N ASP A 293 -3.41 -4.77 19.43
CA ASP A 293 -3.01 -4.40 20.80
C ASP A 293 -2.10 -3.16 20.79
N PHE A 294 -1.21 -3.04 19.80
CA PHE A 294 -0.42 -1.83 19.58
C PHE A 294 -1.28 -0.62 19.19
N LEU A 295 -2.23 -0.75 18.25
CA LEU A 295 -3.13 0.33 17.84
C LEU A 295 -3.94 0.88 19.03
N LYS A 296 -4.37 -0.01 19.94
CA LYS A 296 -5.05 0.36 21.20
C LYS A 296 -4.20 1.20 22.15
N THR A 297 -2.87 1.26 21.97
CA THR A 297 -2.00 2.18 22.74
C THR A 297 -1.87 3.57 22.11
N LYS A 298 -2.33 3.74 20.87
CA LYS A 298 -2.12 4.95 20.05
C LYS A 298 -3.40 5.76 19.83
N GLY A 299 -4.43 5.58 20.65
CA GLY A 299 -5.63 6.40 20.56
C GLY A 299 -5.35 7.87 20.86
N ILE A 300 -6.06 8.77 20.20
CA ILE A 300 -6.10 10.21 20.52
C ILE A 300 -7.48 10.55 21.09
N GLY A 301 -7.51 11.18 22.26
CA GLY A 301 -8.75 11.62 22.89
C GLY A 301 -9.48 12.68 22.06
N THR A 302 -10.80 12.61 22.04
CA THR A 302 -11.67 13.70 21.58
C THR A 302 -11.78 14.75 22.69
N GLU A 303 -11.53 16.01 22.36
CA GLU A 303 -11.94 17.17 23.19
C GLU A 303 -13.45 17.43 23.03
#